data_AF-A0AA41V8M9-F1
#
_entry.id   AF-A0AA41V8M9-F1
#
_cell.length_a   1.000
_cell.length_b   1.000
_cell.length_c   1.000
_cell.angle_alpha   90.00
_cell.angle_beta   90.00
_cell.angle_gamma   90.00
#
_symmetry.space_group_name_H-M   'P 1'
#
loop_
_entity.id
_entity.type
_entity.pdbx_description
1 polymer ?
#
loop_
_entity_poly.entity_id
_entity_poly.type
_entity_poly.pdbx_seq_one_letter_code
_entity_poly.pdbx_strand_id
1 'polypeptide(L)'
;MVYISSWDEFAERSIQLFRADPQSSRYAMKYRHCDGKLVLKVTDNRESLKFKTDQAQDAKKMEKLNNIFFTLMVRGPDADITEVTGKEQAETQVTKKGRGRKQ
;
A
#
# COMPACT_ATOMS: atom_id res chain seq x y z
N MET A 1 -0.14 3.32 -19.87
CA MET A 1 -0.53 2.63 -18.62
C MET A 1 0.59 1.66 -18.27
N VAL A 2 1.39 1.97 -17.25
CA VAL A 2 2.70 1.32 -17.00
C VAL A 2 2.62 0.47 -15.74
N TYR A 3 3.20 -0.73 -15.79
CA TYR A 3 3.39 -1.57 -14.61
C TYR A 3 4.73 -1.24 -13.97
N ILE A 4 4.70 -0.86 -12.70
CA ILE A 4 5.88 -0.68 -11.87
C ILE A 4 6.13 -2.00 -11.13
N SER A 5 7.35 -2.52 -11.23
CA SER A 5 7.75 -3.79 -10.60
C SER A 5 8.17 -3.60 -9.14
N SER A 6 8.79 -2.46 -8.81
CA SER A 6 9.18 -2.12 -7.44
C SER A 6 7.96 -1.62 -6.65
N TRP A 7 7.70 -2.27 -5.50
CA TRP A 7 6.66 -1.81 -4.59
C TRP A 7 6.94 -0.38 -4.09
N ASP A 8 8.18 -0.09 -3.71
CA ASP A 8 8.54 1.19 -3.10
C ASP A 8 8.36 2.35 -4.09
N GLU A 9 8.79 2.14 -5.34
CA GLU A 9 8.57 3.10 -6.42
C GLU A 9 7.07 3.31 -6.69
N PHE A 10 6.30 2.21 -6.73
CA PHE A 10 4.85 2.30 -6.97
C PHE A 10 4.16 3.10 -5.86
N ALA A 11 4.48 2.81 -4.59
CA ALA A 11 3.87 3.47 -3.44
C ALA A 11 4.21 4.96 -3.40
N GLU A 12 5.50 5.31 -3.59
CA GLU A 12 5.96 6.69 -3.59
C GLU A 12 5.29 7.51 -4.70
N ARG A 13 5.35 7.02 -5.95
CA ARG A 13 4.75 7.73 -7.09
C ARG A 13 3.24 7.85 -6.98
N SER A 14 2.58 6.84 -6.41
CA SER A 14 1.14 6.86 -6.14
C SER A 14 0.75 7.98 -5.18
N ILE A 15 1.53 8.18 -4.11
CA ILE A 15 1.31 9.25 -3.13
C ILE A 15 1.59 10.62 -3.77
N GLN A 16 2.67 10.74 -4.54
CA GLN A 16 3.00 11.99 -5.25
C GLN A 16 1.91 12.37 -6.25
N LEU A 17 1.39 11.40 -7.02
CA LEU A 17 0.31 11.62 -7.97
C LEU A 17 -0.96 12.12 -7.27
N PHE A 18 -1.33 11.50 -6.14
CA PHE A 18 -2.47 11.95 -5.35
C PHE A 18 -2.28 13.36 -4.80
N ARG A 19 -1.08 13.67 -4.26
CA ARG A 19 -0.79 15.01 -3.72
C ARG A 19 -0.84 16.10 -4.79
N ALA A 20 -0.46 15.79 -6.02
CA ALA A 20 -0.48 16.75 -7.13
C ALA A 20 -1.91 17.11 -7.56
N ASP A 21 -2.82 16.14 -7.64
CA ASP A 21 -4.23 16.38 -7.96
C ASP A 21 -5.16 15.39 -7.22
N PRO A 22 -5.57 15.72 -5.98
CA PRO A 22 -6.40 14.84 -5.17
C PRO A 22 -7.80 14.60 -5.73
N GLN A 23 -8.34 15.56 -6.49
CA GLN A 23 -9.73 15.53 -6.94
C GLN A 23 -9.93 14.62 -8.15
N SER A 24 -8.96 14.61 -9.07
CA SER A 24 -9.02 13.71 -10.23
C SER A 24 -8.43 12.32 -9.95
N SER A 25 -7.57 12.22 -8.92
CA SER A 25 -6.89 10.99 -8.52
C SER A 25 -7.85 9.92 -8.00
N ARG A 26 -7.70 8.70 -8.53
CA ARG A 26 -8.48 7.53 -8.12
C ARG A 26 -7.58 6.34 -7.88
N TYR A 27 -7.76 5.72 -6.72
CA TYR A 27 -7.12 4.47 -6.34
C TYR A 27 -8.10 3.30 -6.49
N ALA A 28 -7.67 2.24 -7.17
CA ALA A 28 -8.47 1.04 -7.41
C ALA A 28 -7.66 -0.22 -7.11
N MET A 29 -8.32 -1.18 -6.48
CA MET A 29 -7.80 -2.51 -6.19
C MET A 29 -8.65 -3.57 -6.89
N LYS A 30 -8.00 -4.57 -7.49
CA LYS A 30 -8.66 -5.74 -8.04
C LYS A 30 -7.92 -7.00 -7.61
N TYR A 31 -8.59 -7.84 -6.84
CA TYR A 31 -8.13 -9.18 -6.50
C TYR A 31 -8.91 -10.22 -7.30
N ARG A 32 -8.22 -11.26 -7.78
CA ARG A 32 -8.82 -12.40 -8.45
C ARG A 32 -8.35 -13.68 -7.78
N HIS A 33 -9.25 -14.32 -7.03
CA HIS A 33 -8.93 -15.48 -6.20
C HIS A 33 -8.46 -16.70 -7.00
N CYS A 34 -9.15 -17.05 -8.10
CA CYS A 34 -8.78 -18.19 -8.94
C CYS A 34 -7.37 -18.11 -9.54
N ASP A 35 -6.85 -16.88 -9.73
CA ASP A 35 -5.51 -16.64 -10.26
C ASP A 35 -4.49 -16.32 -9.15
N GLY A 36 -4.93 -16.13 -7.90
CA GLY A 36 -4.08 -15.66 -6.80
C GLY A 36 -3.47 -14.26 -7.03
N LYS A 37 -4.03 -13.45 -7.92
CA LYS A 37 -3.42 -12.20 -8.39
C LYS A 37 -4.11 -10.97 -7.82
N LEU A 38 -3.29 -10.02 -7.37
CA LEU A 38 -3.68 -8.68 -6.94
C LEU A 38 -3.16 -7.65 -7.94
N VAL A 39 -4.02 -6.70 -8.31
CA VAL A 39 -3.65 -5.53 -9.13
C VAL A 39 -4.10 -4.27 -8.41
N LEU A 40 -3.16 -3.36 -8.21
CA LEU A 40 -3.39 -2.00 -7.72
C LEU A 40 -3.22 -1.01 -8.86
N LYS A 41 -4.02 0.04 -8.86
CA LYS A 41 -3.97 1.11 -9.87
C LYS A 41 -4.23 2.46 -9.21
N VAL A 42 -3.40 3.46 -9.51
CA VAL A 42 -3.66 4.87 -9.20
C VAL A 42 -3.61 5.68 -10.51
N THR A 43 -4.53 6.63 -10.68
CA THR A 43 -4.61 7.45 -11.89
C THR A 43 -5.31 8.79 -11.65
N ASP A 44 -4.86 9.84 -12.30
CA ASP A 44 -5.44 11.19 -12.36
C ASP A 44 -6.17 11.46 -13.71
N ASN A 45 -6.44 10.40 -14.48
CA ASN A 45 -6.88 10.40 -15.88
C ASN A 45 -5.83 10.76 -16.95
N ARG A 46 -4.64 11.23 -16.56
CA ARG A 46 -3.54 11.54 -17.49
C ARG A 46 -2.46 10.48 -17.42
N GLU A 47 -2.00 10.22 -16.20
CA GLU A 47 -1.07 9.15 -15.86
C GLU A 47 -1.82 7.99 -15.20
N SER A 48 -1.33 6.77 -15.41
CA SER A 48 -1.83 5.61 -14.69
C SER A 48 -0.71 4.66 -14.33
N LEU A 49 -0.52 4.55 -13.02
CA LEU A 49 0.43 3.68 -12.34
C LEU A 49 -0.27 2.38 -11.98
N LYS A 50 0.39 1.24 -12.23
CA LYS A 50 -0.11 -0.07 -11.83
C LYS A 50 0.95 -0.88 -11.11
N PHE A 51 0.53 -1.64 -10.12
CA PHE A 51 1.31 -2.69 -9.49
C PHE A 51 0.54 -4.00 -9.58
N LYS A 52 1.24 -5.08 -9.91
CA LYS A 52 0.66 -6.42 -10.01
C LYS A 52 1.55 -7.39 -9.28
N THR A 53 0.94 -8.21 -8.42
CA THR A 53 1.66 -9.22 -7.65
C THR A 53 0.79 -10.47 -7.49
N ASP A 54 1.45 -11.60 -7.35
CA ASP A 54 0.91 -12.88 -6.88
C ASP A 54 1.51 -13.29 -5.52
N GLN A 55 2.33 -12.41 -4.92
CA GLN A 55 3.02 -12.67 -3.66
C GLN A 55 2.12 -12.31 -2.48
N ALA A 56 1.76 -13.29 -1.66
CA ALA A 56 0.88 -13.09 -0.50
C ALA A 56 1.44 -12.08 0.51
N GLN A 57 2.77 -11.96 0.63
CA GLN A 57 3.42 -11.00 1.53
C GLN A 57 3.12 -9.53 1.18
N ASP A 58 2.79 -9.25 -0.09
CA ASP A 58 2.47 -7.89 -0.53
C ASP A 58 1.06 -7.46 -0.09
N ALA A 59 0.22 -8.38 0.42
CA ALA A 59 -1.09 -8.05 0.98
C ALA A 59 -0.98 -7.06 2.15
N LYS A 60 0.01 -7.25 3.04
CA LYS A 60 0.27 -6.31 4.13
C LYS A 60 0.72 -4.94 3.64
N LYS A 61 1.52 -4.90 2.58
CA LYS A 61 1.96 -3.64 1.99
C LYS A 61 0.79 -2.89 1.35
N MET A 62 -0.09 -3.61 0.67
CA MET A 62 -1.36 -3.09 0.13
C MET A 62 -2.25 -2.51 1.23
N GLU A 63 -2.44 -3.23 2.34
CA GLU A 63 -3.24 -2.73 3.47
C GLU A 63 -2.71 -1.40 4.01
N LYS A 64 -1.39 -1.28 4.17
CA LYS A 64 -0.75 0.00 4.56
C LYS A 64 -1.02 1.11 3.57
N LEU A 65 -0.89 0.83 2.27
CA LEU A 65 -1.16 1.82 1.23
C LEU A 65 -2.61 2.28 1.28
N ASN A 66 -3.57 1.38 1.51
CA ASN A 66 -4.98 1.75 1.69
C ASN A 66 -5.16 2.73 2.86
N ASN A 67 -4.54 2.46 4.01
CA ASN A 67 -4.64 3.32 5.19
C ASN A 67 -3.99 4.70 4.96
N ILE A 68 -2.90 4.76 4.21
CA ILE A 68 -2.29 6.03 3.78
C ILE A 68 -3.27 6.82 2.91
N PHE A 69 -3.85 6.19 1.88
CA PHE A 69 -4.82 6.86 1.01
C PHE A 69 -6.08 7.30 1.75
N PHE A 70 -6.60 6.52 2.69
CA PHE A 70 -7.71 6.97 3.54
C PHE A 70 -7.35 8.20 4.35
N THR A 71 -6.14 8.24 4.93
CA THR A 71 -5.66 9.40 5.69
C THR A 71 -5.55 10.63 4.80
N LEU A 72 -4.94 10.50 3.62
CA LEU A 72 -4.79 11.60 2.65
C LEU A 72 -6.14 12.08 2.10
N MET A 73 -7.09 11.18 1.85
CA MET A 73 -8.42 11.55 1.36
C MET A 73 -9.28 12.25 2.43
N VAL A 74 -9.13 11.88 3.70
CA VAL A 74 -9.91 12.46 4.80
C VAL A 74 -9.29 13.77 5.32
N ARG A 75 -7.96 13.80 5.48
CA ARG A 75 -7.25 14.95 6.08
C ARG A 75 -6.68 15.92 5.05
N GLY A 76 -6.66 15.54 3.76
CA GLY A 76 -6.11 16.33 2.67
C GLY A 76 -4.70 15.90 2.22
N PRO A 77 -4.22 16.43 1.09
CA PRO A 77 -2.95 16.03 0.46
C PRO A 77 -1.72 16.29 1.34
N ASP A 78 -1.77 17.32 2.18
CA ASP A 78 -0.67 17.73 3.06
C ASP A 78 -0.64 16.94 4.38
N ALA A 79 -1.53 15.97 4.56
CA ALA A 79 -1.57 15.17 5.77
C ALA A 79 -0.25 14.40 5.96
N ASP A 80 0.19 14.35 7.22
CA ASP A 80 1.33 13.55 7.61
C ASP A 80 0.95 12.06 7.62
N ILE A 81 1.70 11.27 6.85
CA ILE A 81 1.51 9.83 6.68
C ILE A 81 2.43 9.01 7.60
N THR A 82 3.33 9.67 8.35
CA THR A 82 4.31 9.02 9.24
C THR A 82 3.63 8.15 10.30
N GLU A 83 2.48 8.58 10.84
CA GLU A 83 1.69 7.83 11.82
C GLU A 83 1.22 6.46 11.30
N VAL A 84 0.89 6.37 10.01
CA VAL A 84 0.42 5.13 9.37
C VAL A 84 1.62 4.21 9.06
N THR A 85 2.77 4.79 8.72
CA THR A 85 4.00 4.03 8.46
C THR A 85 4.74 3.60 9.74
N GLY A 86 4.57 4.32 10.85
CA GLY A 86 5.37 4.17 12.08
C GLY A 86 4.85 3.16 13.11
N LYS A 87 3.58 2.77 13.06
CA LYS A 87 2.96 1.90 14.10
C LYS A 87 3.51 0.45 14.17
N GLU A 88 4.28 -0.02 13.19
CA GLU A 88 4.71 -1.43 13.11
C GLU A 88 6.14 -1.74 13.59
N GLN A 89 6.99 -0.75 13.88
CA GLN A 89 8.28 -1.06 14.53
C GLN A 89 8.10 -1.61 15.96
N ALA A 90 6.96 -1.35 16.59
CA ALA A 90 6.64 -1.83 17.93
C ALA A 90 6.05 -3.26 17.97
N GLU A 91 5.28 -3.69 16.97
CA GLU A 91 4.56 -4.98 17.03
C GLU A 91 5.42 -6.19 16.62
N THR A 92 6.48 -5.99 15.84
CA THR A 92 7.28 -7.10 15.32
C THR A 92 8.23 -7.72 16.37
N GLN A 93 8.46 -7.07 17.52
CA GLN A 93 9.38 -7.57 18.54
C GLN A 93 8.78 -8.57 19.55
N VAL A 94 7.45 -8.71 19.64
CA VAL A 94 6.83 -9.47 20.76
C VAL A 94 6.68 -10.98 20.50
N THR A 95 6.78 -11.48 19.27
CA THR A 95 6.47 -12.90 18.96
C THR A 95 7.65 -13.89 18.97
N LYS A 96 8.87 -13.47 19.36
CA LYS A 96 10.04 -14.37 19.46
C LYS A 96 10.48 -14.69 20.89
N LYS A 97 9.56 -15.02 21.81
CA LYS A 97 9.92 -15.67 23.09
C LYS A 97 9.31 -17.07 23.24
N GLY A 98 10.13 -18.07 22.93
CA GLY A 98 10.25 -19.31 23.70
C GLY A 98 9.27 -20.45 23.43
N ARG A 99 9.59 -21.33 22.46
CA ARG A 99 9.18 -22.75 22.52
C ARG A 99 10.14 -23.50 23.44
N GLY A 100 9.76 -23.69 24.70
CA GLY A 100 10.41 -24.62 25.62
C GLY A 100 9.49 -25.81 25.90
N ARG A 101 9.68 -26.92 25.17
CA ARG A 101 9.04 -28.21 25.48
C ARG A 101 9.95 -28.95 26.45
N LYS A 102 9.61 -28.97 27.74
CA LYS A 102 10.24 -29.90 28.69
C LYS A 102 9.63 -31.28 28.50
N GLN A 103 10.50 -32.26 28.25
CA GLN A 103 10.27 -33.67 28.53
C GLN A 103 10.28 -33.90 30.04
#